data_AF-A0A3B4AM41-F1
#
_entry.id   AF-A0A3B4AM41-F1
#
_cell.length_a   1.000
_cell.length_b   1.000
_cell.length_c   1.000
_cell.angle_alpha   90.00
_cell.angle_beta   90.00
_cell.angle_gamma   90.00
#
_symmetry.space_group_name_H-M   'P 1'
#
loop_
_entity.id
_entity.type
_entity.pdbx_description
1 polymer ?
#
loop_
_entity_poly.entity_id
_entity_poly.type
_entity_poly.pdbx_seq_one_letter_code
_entity_poly.pdbx_strand_id
1 'polypeptide(L)'
;MPCLLSLCFSGLGHLDAVSCIGASGLYDLKKIGEWAKQSRLDPNDPKNASIMQLLKVTAPDYFRLEQLQDEFNFVTDEELDSSKRYKLLRLRNQGVPEFRNYKFVPALEREVSDKVFQVN
;
A
#
# COMPACT_ATOMS: atom_id res chain seq x y z
N MET A 1 -40.02 21.95 28.34
CA MET A 1 -40.54 22.65 27.14
C MET A 1 -40.13 24.11 27.26
N PRO A 2 -39.60 24.80 26.24
CA PRO A 2 -38.83 24.40 25.05
C PRO A 2 -37.50 25.23 24.97
N CYS A 3 -36.92 25.36 23.79
CA CYS A 3 -35.81 26.26 23.40
C CYS A 3 -34.39 25.77 23.67
N LEU A 4 -33.85 25.00 22.71
CA LEU A 4 -32.46 25.10 22.24
C LEU A 4 -32.28 24.35 20.91
N LEU A 5 -33.27 24.47 20.02
CA LEU A 5 -33.11 24.13 18.61
C LEU A 5 -32.91 25.45 17.85
N SER A 6 -31.70 25.99 17.89
CA SER A 6 -31.21 26.92 16.85
C SER A 6 -29.72 27.15 17.00
N LEU A 7 -29.05 27.18 15.84
CA LEU A 7 -27.64 27.50 15.62
C LEU A 7 -26.64 26.38 15.90
N CYS A 8 -26.51 25.49 14.92
CA CYS A 8 -25.23 25.31 14.21
C CYS A 8 -25.50 24.69 12.81
N PHE A 9 -26.45 25.29 12.08
CA PHE A 9 -26.54 25.17 10.63
C PHE A 9 -26.11 26.52 10.09
N SER A 10 -24.80 26.70 9.86
CA SER A 10 -24.20 27.65 8.91
C SER A 10 -22.70 27.78 9.19
N GLY A 11 -21.90 27.06 8.38
CA GLY A 11 -20.57 27.49 7.96
C GLY A 11 -19.50 27.75 9.03
N LEU A 12 -18.96 26.71 9.64
CA LEU A 12 -17.53 26.68 10.01
C LEU A 12 -16.97 25.29 9.70
N GLY A 13 -16.48 25.15 8.46
CA GLY A 13 -15.54 24.07 8.17
C GLY A 13 -14.33 24.23 9.07
N HIS A 14 -13.90 23.13 9.68
CA HIS A 14 -12.66 23.06 10.45
C HIS A 14 -12.66 23.71 11.85
N LEU A 15 -13.81 23.78 12.55
CA LEU A 15 -13.74 23.87 14.01
C LEU A 15 -13.58 22.48 14.61
N ASP A 16 -12.46 22.37 15.30
CA ASP A 16 -11.87 21.23 15.96
C ASP A 16 -12.89 20.17 16.45
N ALA A 17 -13.11 19.15 15.61
CA ALA A 17 -13.90 17.99 15.95
C ALA A 17 -13.38 17.32 17.23
N VAL A 18 -12.09 17.48 17.54
CA VAL A 18 -11.45 16.95 18.76
C VAL A 18 -11.92 17.70 20.02
N SER A 19 -12.16 19.01 19.93
CA SER A 19 -12.73 19.81 21.04
C SER A 19 -14.17 19.41 21.38
N CYS A 20 -14.95 18.92 20.42
CA CYS A 20 -16.32 18.46 20.65
C CYS A 20 -16.40 17.06 21.29
N ILE A 21 -15.34 16.26 21.17
CA ILE A 21 -15.33 14.82 21.51
C ILE A 21 -14.91 14.58 22.97
N GLY A 22 -14.09 15.45 23.56
CA GLY A 22 -13.64 15.34 24.96
C GLY A 22 -12.90 14.03 25.28
N ALA A 23 -12.49 13.85 26.54
CA ALA A 23 -11.77 12.64 26.98
C ALA A 23 -12.61 11.36 26.86
N SER A 24 -13.95 11.47 26.87
CA SER A 24 -14.89 10.36 26.67
C SER A 24 -14.89 9.79 25.25
N GLY A 25 -14.58 10.60 24.23
CA GLY A 25 -14.66 10.13 22.85
C GLY A 25 -13.36 9.53 22.30
N LEU A 26 -12.26 9.55 23.05
CA LEU A 26 -11.03 8.80 22.69
C LEU A 26 -11.27 7.28 22.72
N TYR A 27 -12.12 6.79 23.64
CA TYR A 27 -12.59 5.41 23.70
C TYR A 27 -13.53 5.06 22.52
N ASP A 28 -14.24 6.05 21.99
CA ASP A 28 -15.12 5.88 20.84
C ASP A 28 -14.36 5.80 19.51
N LEU A 29 -13.24 6.52 19.34
CA LEU A 29 -12.49 6.49 18.07
C LEU A 29 -12.04 5.08 17.66
N LYS A 30 -11.62 4.25 18.64
CA LYS A 30 -11.23 2.86 18.38
C LYS A 30 -12.44 2.02 17.91
N LYS A 31 -13.59 2.17 18.58
CA LYS A 31 -14.83 1.46 18.23
C LYS A 31 -15.40 1.93 16.88
N ILE A 32 -15.32 3.23 16.60
CA ILE A 32 -15.71 3.81 15.32
C ILE A 32 -14.80 3.26 14.21
N GLY A 33 -13.50 3.13 14.45
CA GLY A 33 -12.56 2.49 13.52
C GLY A 33 -12.86 1.01 13.26
N GLU A 34 -13.20 0.25 14.31
CA GLU A 34 -13.61 -1.15 14.18
C GLU A 34 -14.93 -1.30 13.41
N TRP A 35 -15.95 -0.48 13.73
CA TRP A 35 -17.22 -0.46 13.02
C TRP A 35 -17.05 -0.07 11.55
N ALA A 36 -16.21 0.93 11.24
CA ALA A 36 -15.97 1.36 9.87
C ALA A 36 -15.32 0.26 9.01
N LYS A 37 -14.37 -0.51 9.59
CA LYS A 37 -13.77 -1.68 8.94
C LYS A 37 -14.80 -2.79 8.68
N GLN A 38 -15.64 -3.10 9.67
CA GLN A 38 -16.68 -4.13 9.54
C GLN A 38 -17.77 -3.75 8.55
N SER A 39 -18.13 -2.47 8.52
CA SER A 39 -19.20 -1.92 7.68
C SER A 39 -18.79 -1.70 6.23
N ARG A 40 -17.50 -1.89 5.89
CA ARG A 40 -16.94 -1.72 4.54
C ARG A 40 -17.35 -0.41 3.90
N LEU A 41 -17.24 0.69 4.67
CA LEU A 41 -17.52 2.02 4.16
C LEU A 41 -16.64 2.31 2.94
N ASP A 42 -17.24 2.86 1.89
CA ASP A 42 -16.48 3.35 0.74
C ASP A 42 -15.71 4.62 1.17
N PRO A 43 -14.37 4.58 1.18
CA PRO A 43 -13.54 5.73 1.53
C PRO A 43 -13.63 6.88 0.51
N ASN A 44 -14.12 6.60 -0.70
CA ASN A 44 -14.25 7.58 -1.80
C ASN A 44 -15.67 8.11 -1.96
N ASP A 45 -16.66 7.63 -1.20
CA ASP A 45 -18.00 8.19 -1.19
C ASP A 45 -17.99 9.55 -0.45
N PRO A 46 -18.35 10.67 -1.10
CA PRO A 46 -18.37 11.98 -0.47
C PRO A 46 -19.27 12.06 0.77
N LYS A 47 -20.27 11.17 0.91
CA LYS A 47 -21.12 11.09 2.11
C LYS A 47 -20.36 10.63 3.34
N ASN A 48 -19.26 9.88 3.16
CA ASN A 48 -18.44 9.36 4.24
C ASN A 48 -17.29 10.31 4.61
N ALA A 49 -17.14 11.44 3.92
CA ALA A 49 -15.98 12.34 4.07
C ALA A 49 -15.70 12.73 5.54
N SER A 50 -16.73 13.08 6.30
CA SER A 50 -16.58 13.50 7.71
C SER A 50 -16.05 12.37 8.60
N ILE A 51 -16.52 11.14 8.41
CA ILE A 51 -16.07 9.99 9.20
C ILE A 51 -14.68 9.53 8.76
N MET A 52 -14.37 9.61 7.46
CA MET A 52 -13.04 9.32 6.92
C MET A 52 -12.00 10.33 7.43
N GLN A 53 -12.38 11.60 7.56
CA GLN A 53 -11.53 12.63 8.16
C GLN A 53 -11.27 12.37 9.64
N LEU A 54 -12.28 11.91 10.40
CA LEU A 54 -12.12 11.52 11.79
C LEU A 54 -11.21 10.29 11.96
N LEU A 55 -11.37 9.29 11.07
CA LEU A 55 -10.59 8.06 11.08
C LEU A 55 -9.17 8.23 10.55
N LYS A 56 -8.90 9.24 9.72
CA LYS A 56 -7.55 9.58 9.25
C LYS A 56 -6.56 9.81 10.39
N VAL A 57 -7.03 10.23 11.57
CA VAL A 57 -6.21 10.37 12.78
C VAL A 57 -5.67 9.02 13.30
N THR A 58 -6.21 7.90 12.82
CA THR A 58 -5.78 6.53 13.19
C THR A 58 -5.05 5.79 12.06
N ALA A 59 -4.96 6.40 10.87
CA ALA A 59 -4.17 5.88 9.77
C ALA A 59 -2.70 6.35 9.94
N PRO A 60 -1.70 5.57 9.51
CA PRO A 60 -0.32 6.04 9.52
C PRO A 60 -0.20 7.34 8.71
N ASP A 61 0.54 8.32 9.23
CA ASP A 61 0.79 9.63 8.60
C ASP A 61 1.51 9.56 7.24
N TYR A 62 1.85 8.35 6.79
CA TYR A 62 2.58 8.12 5.55
C TYR A 62 1.82 7.13 4.66
N PHE A 63 1.70 7.51 3.39
CA PHE A 63 1.24 6.62 2.34
C PHE A 63 2.25 5.48 2.18
N ARG A 64 1.81 4.23 2.35
CA ARG A 64 2.63 3.07 1.97
C ARG A 64 2.58 2.96 0.45
N LEU A 65 3.66 3.41 -0.20
CA LEU A 65 3.79 3.46 -1.66
C LEU A 65 3.39 2.14 -2.35
N GLU A 66 3.69 1.01 -1.71
CA GLU A 66 3.47 -0.32 -2.29
C GLU A 66 2.67 -1.21 -1.32
N GLN A 67 1.56 -0.69 -0.77
CA GLN A 67 0.75 -1.40 0.24
C GLN A 67 0.26 -2.79 -0.23
N LEU A 68 0.06 -2.97 -1.53
CA LEU A 68 -0.40 -4.22 -2.13
C LEU A 68 0.72 -4.98 -2.84
N GLN A 69 1.99 -4.57 -2.70
CA GLN A 69 3.10 -5.16 -3.47
C GLN A 69 3.16 -6.67 -3.33
N ASP A 70 3.02 -7.15 -2.09
CA ASP A 70 3.03 -8.58 -1.78
C ASP A 70 1.91 -9.34 -2.50
N GLU A 71 0.75 -8.71 -2.71
CA GLU A 71 -0.38 -9.30 -3.43
C GLU A 71 -0.16 -9.35 -4.94
N PHE A 72 0.73 -8.49 -5.48
CA PHE A 72 1.07 -8.43 -6.91
C PHE A 72 2.37 -9.14 -7.27
N ASN A 73 3.17 -9.55 -6.28
CA ASN A 73 4.38 -10.31 -6.51
C ASN A 73 4.03 -11.71 -7.02
N PHE A 74 4.60 -12.09 -8.16
CA PHE A 74 4.39 -13.41 -8.76
C PHE A 74 5.19 -14.52 -8.06
N VAL A 75 6.34 -14.17 -7.49
CA VAL A 75 7.32 -15.05 -6.85
C VAL A 75 8.00 -14.29 -5.72
N THR A 76 8.67 -14.99 -4.81
CA THR A 76 9.51 -14.34 -3.79
C THR A 76 10.83 -13.83 -4.36
N ASP A 77 11.51 -12.96 -3.62
CA ASP A 77 12.84 -12.48 -4.01
C ASP A 77 13.85 -13.63 -4.09
N GLU A 78 13.78 -14.62 -3.19
CA GLU A 78 14.65 -15.79 -3.20
C GLU A 78 14.41 -16.67 -4.43
N GLU A 79 13.15 -16.87 -4.81
CA GLU A 79 12.78 -17.60 -6.02
C GLU A 79 13.27 -16.87 -7.27
N LEU A 80 13.10 -15.54 -7.31
CA LEU A 80 13.56 -14.70 -8.40
C LEU A 80 15.09 -14.74 -8.55
N ASP A 81 15.83 -14.62 -7.44
CA ASP A 81 17.30 -14.68 -7.42
C ASP A 81 17.84 -16.07 -7.78
N SER A 82 17.07 -17.12 -7.53
CA SER A 82 17.41 -18.49 -7.95
C SER A 82 17.24 -18.73 -9.46
N SER A 83 16.47 -17.89 -10.16
CA SER A 83 16.27 -18.02 -11.61
C SER A 83 17.55 -17.70 -12.38
N LYS A 84 18.08 -18.72 -13.05
CA LYS A 84 19.23 -18.65 -13.96
C LYS A 84 18.93 -17.74 -15.14
N ARG A 85 17.71 -17.82 -15.69
CA ARG A 85 17.33 -16.95 -16.79
C ARG A 85 17.29 -15.49 -16.36
N TYR A 86 16.74 -15.20 -15.18
CA TYR A 86 16.74 -13.85 -14.62
C TYR A 86 18.16 -13.34 -14.38
N LYS A 87 19.01 -14.16 -13.75
CA LYS A 87 20.44 -13.86 -13.54
C LYS A 87 21.16 -13.53 -14.84
N LEU A 88 20.96 -14.31 -15.89
CA LEU A 88 21.57 -14.07 -17.21
C LEU A 88 21.12 -12.74 -17.83
N LEU A 89 19.82 -12.43 -17.77
CA LEU A 89 19.28 -11.16 -18.26
C LEU A 89 19.87 -9.96 -17.49
N ARG A 90 19.98 -10.08 -16.17
CA ARG A 90 20.58 -9.04 -15.32
C ARG A 90 22.05 -8.79 -15.69
N LEU A 91 22.85 -9.84 -15.83
CA LEU A 91 24.27 -9.73 -16.20
C LEU A 91 24.45 -9.10 -17.60
N ARG A 92 23.61 -9.47 -18.56
CA ARG A 92 23.59 -8.85 -19.89
C ARG A 92 23.25 -7.37 -19.82
N ASN A 93 22.20 -6.99 -19.09
CA ASN A 93 21.76 -5.60 -18.94
C ASN A 93 22.79 -4.74 -18.21
N GLN A 94 23.56 -5.33 -17.28
CA GLN A 94 24.67 -4.67 -16.60
C GLN A 94 25.92 -4.50 -17.49
N GLY A 95 25.95 -5.12 -18.68
CA GLY A 95 27.08 -4.99 -19.59
C GLY A 95 28.33 -5.75 -19.16
N VAL A 96 28.19 -6.78 -18.31
CA VAL A 96 29.30 -7.63 -17.88
C VAL A 96 30.01 -8.21 -19.11
N PRO A 97 31.36 -8.16 -19.23
CA PRO A 97 32.07 -8.47 -20.48
C PRO A 97 31.70 -9.81 -21.14
N GLU A 98 31.50 -10.84 -20.33
CA GLU A 98 31.15 -12.20 -20.74
C GLU A 98 29.71 -12.30 -21.28
N PHE A 99 28.82 -11.40 -20.83
CA PHE A 99 27.36 -11.49 -21.08
C PHE A 99 26.80 -10.35 -21.93
N ARG A 100 27.49 -9.22 -22.07
CA ARG A 100 27.01 -8.00 -22.76
C ARG A 100 26.58 -8.23 -24.21
N ASN A 101 27.19 -9.20 -24.89
CA ASN A 101 26.91 -9.55 -26.28
C ASN A 101 26.13 -10.87 -26.44
N TYR A 102 25.52 -11.37 -25.35
CA TYR A 102 24.74 -12.60 -25.38
C TYR A 102 23.44 -12.38 -26.18
N LYS A 103 23.45 -12.78 -27.46
CA LYS A 103 22.41 -12.42 -28.44
C LYS A 103 21.05 -13.06 -28.12
N PHE A 104 21.05 -14.36 -27.81
CA PHE A 104 19.84 -15.15 -27.63
C PHE A 104 19.75 -15.68 -26.20
N VAL A 105 18.81 -15.17 -25.41
CA VAL A 105 18.48 -15.72 -24.09
C VAL A 105 17.34 -16.71 -24.26
N PRO A 106 17.50 -17.99 -23.87
CA PRO A 106 16.44 -18.99 -23.96
C PRO A 106 15.14 -18.53 -23.30
N ALA A 107 14.01 -19.01 -23.81
CA ALA A 107 12.71 -18.63 -23.29
C ALA A 107 12.42 -19.32 -21.95
N LEU A 108 12.86 -20.57 -21.80
CA LEU A 108 12.56 -21.38 -20.63
C LEU A 108 13.76 -21.47 -19.69
N GLU A 109 13.48 -21.45 -18.39
CA GLU A 109 14.48 -21.58 -17.33
C GLU A 109 15.36 -22.84 -17.47
N ARG A 110 14.74 -23.98 -17.79
CA ARG A 110 15.41 -25.27 -17.97
C ARG A 110 16.40 -25.32 -19.15
N GLU A 111 16.28 -24.40 -20.10
CA GLU A 111 17.16 -24.32 -21.27
C GLU A 111 18.46 -23.57 -20.95
N VAL A 112 18.51 -22.85 -19.82
CA VAL A 112 19.71 -22.16 -19.36
C VAL A 112 20.60 -23.14 -18.61
N SER A 113 21.72 -23.53 -19.24
CA SER A 113 22.69 -24.44 -18.64
C SER A 113 23.53 -23.73 -17.57
N ASP A 114 23.84 -24.42 -16.48
CA ASP A 114 24.70 -23.90 -15.40
C ASP A 114 26.12 -23.58 -15.88
N LYS A 115 26.55 -24.23 -16.98
CA LYS A 115 27.83 -23.97 -17.64
C LYS A 115 27.97 -22.52 -18.12
N VAL A 116 26.86 -21.83 -18.39
CA VAL A 116 26.85 -20.42 -18.82
C VAL A 116 27.44 -19.50 -17.74
N PHE A 117 27.42 -19.91 -16.47
CA PHE A 117 27.93 -19.12 -15.35
C PHE A 117 29.26 -19.64 -14.79
N GLN A 118 29.83 -20.67 -15.38
CA GLN A 118 31.15 -21.15 -14.98
C GLN A 118 32.20 -20.20 -15.54
N VAL A 119 33.02 -19.67 -14.64
CA VAL A 119 34.18 -18.84 -15.00
C VAL A 119 35.29 -19.81 -15.41
N ASN A 120 35.86 -19.61 -16.60
CA ASN A 120 37.06 -20.35 -17.03
C ASN A 120 38.30 -19.92 -16.24
#